data_AF-A0A2E0QLN4-F1
#
_entry.id   AF-A0A2E0QLN4-F1
#
_cell.length_a   1.000
_cell.length_b   1.000
_cell.length_c   1.000
_cell.angle_alpha   90.00
_cell.angle_beta   90.00
_cell.angle_gamma   90.00
#
_symmetry.space_group_name_H-M   'P 1'
#
loop_
_entity.id
_entity.type
_entity.pdbx_description
1 polymer ?
#
loop_
_entity_poly.entity_id
_entity_poly.type
_entity_poly.pdbx_seq_one_letter_code
_entity_poly.pdbx_strand_id
1 'polypeptide(L)'
;MLKQGQAAVQEKYGTDSEFDLVFHGGSGSLLSEIRETLDYGVVKMNVDTDTQYSFTRPIAGHMLENYEGVLKVDGEIGNKKVYDPRAYLKAGEQSMSERVGKACDDLLSVDKTIISQV
;
A
#
# COMPACT_ATOMS: atom_id res chain seq x y z
N MET A 1 16.93 -16.44 4.56
CA MET A 1 16.66 -16.65 6.01
C MET A 1 15.26 -17.20 6.27
N LEU A 2 14.17 -16.61 5.76
CA LEU A 2 12.80 -17.11 6.01
C LEU A 2 12.62 -18.59 5.67
N LYS A 3 12.96 -18.98 4.44
CA LYS A 3 12.95 -20.40 3.99
C LYS A 3 13.71 -21.34 4.91
N GLN A 4 14.90 -20.92 5.37
CA GLN A 4 15.74 -21.74 6.25
C GLN A 4 15.14 -21.88 7.65
N GLY A 5 14.54 -20.81 8.18
CA GLY A 5 13.82 -20.83 9.45
C GLY A 5 12.62 -21.77 9.40
N GLN A 6 11.81 -21.67 8.33
CA GLN A 6 10.67 -22.55 8.11
C GLN A 6 11.09 -24.02 8.03
N ALA A 7 12.11 -24.33 7.21
CA ALA A 7 12.62 -25.68 7.05
C ALA A 7 13.18 -26.26 8.36
N ALA A 8 13.92 -25.47 9.14
CA ALA A 8 14.50 -25.93 10.41
C ALA A 8 13.42 -26.26 11.46
N VAL A 9 12.32 -25.51 11.49
CA VAL A 9 11.20 -25.75 12.41
C VAL A 9 10.44 -27.00 11.99
N GLN A 10 10.14 -27.14 10.70
CA GLN A 10 9.47 -28.32 10.16
C GLN A 10 10.31 -29.60 10.31
N GLU A 11 11.63 -29.53 10.12
CA GLU A 11 12.53 -30.67 10.34
C GLU A 11 12.50 -31.15 11.79
N LYS A 12 12.40 -30.23 12.75
CA LYS A 12 12.45 -30.55 14.17
C LYS A 12 11.11 -30.97 14.77
N TYR A 13 10.01 -30.38 14.31
CA TYR A 13 8.70 -30.53 14.95
C TYR A 13 7.60 -31.09 14.02
N GLY A 14 7.92 -31.37 12.75
CA GLY A 14 6.98 -31.91 11.76
C GLY A 14 6.43 -30.84 10.81
N THR A 15 5.80 -31.26 9.71
CA THR A 15 5.32 -30.34 8.66
C THR A 15 4.27 -29.35 9.17
N ASP A 16 3.47 -29.75 10.14
CA ASP A 16 2.36 -28.96 10.68
C ASP A 16 2.82 -27.85 11.64
N SER A 17 4.12 -27.77 11.93
CA SER A 17 4.70 -26.72 12.80
C SER A 17 5.11 -25.46 12.03
N GLU A 18 4.59 -25.26 10.83
CA GLU A 18 4.94 -24.12 10.00
C GLU A 18 4.50 -22.79 10.65
N PHE A 19 5.28 -21.72 10.45
CA PHE A 19 4.92 -20.39 10.92
C PHE A 19 4.14 -19.58 9.89
N ASP A 20 3.16 -18.84 10.39
CA ASP A 20 2.54 -17.70 9.72
C ASP A 20 3.47 -16.47 9.83
N LEU A 21 4.20 -16.18 8.76
CA LEU A 21 5.23 -15.14 8.76
C LEU A 21 4.65 -13.77 8.38
N VAL A 22 5.30 -12.73 8.90
CA VAL A 22 5.02 -11.32 8.57
C VAL A 22 6.21 -10.72 7.84
N PHE A 23 6.01 -10.22 6.63
CA PHE A 23 7.00 -9.47 5.87
C PHE A 23 6.90 -7.97 6.21
N HIS A 24 7.83 -7.50 7.04
CA HIS A 24 7.99 -6.08 7.34
C HIS A 24 8.76 -5.35 6.23
N GLY A 25 8.34 -4.12 5.90
CA GLY A 25 9.05 -3.26 4.97
C GLY A 25 8.87 -3.64 3.49
N GLY A 26 7.65 -4.02 3.08
CA GLY A 26 7.36 -4.42 1.70
C GLY A 26 7.31 -3.27 0.68
N SER A 27 7.37 -2.01 1.13
CA SER A 27 7.43 -0.86 0.22
C SER A 27 8.77 -0.81 -0.52
N GLY A 28 8.73 -0.68 -1.85
CA GLY A 28 9.93 -0.67 -2.71
C GLY A 28 10.55 -2.05 -3.00
N SER A 29 10.01 -3.15 -2.47
CA SER A 29 10.45 -4.51 -2.82
C SER A 29 10.12 -4.85 -4.27
N LEU A 30 10.96 -5.68 -4.90
CA LEU A 30 10.69 -6.20 -6.23
C LEU A 30 9.53 -7.20 -6.18
N LEU A 31 8.74 -7.27 -7.26
CA LEU A 31 7.67 -8.25 -7.36
C LEU A 31 8.18 -9.68 -7.13
N SER A 32 9.34 -10.02 -7.69
CA SER A 32 9.94 -11.36 -7.50
C SER A 32 10.23 -11.67 -6.04
N GLU A 33 10.71 -10.70 -5.26
CA GLU A 33 10.99 -10.88 -3.83
C GLU A 33 9.69 -11.08 -3.04
N ILE A 34 8.65 -10.29 -3.33
CA ILE A 34 7.33 -10.45 -2.71
C ILE A 34 6.79 -11.85 -2.97
N ARG A 35 6.78 -12.30 -4.24
CA ARG A 35 6.26 -13.62 -4.63
C ARG A 35 7.04 -14.76 -3.97
N GLU A 36 8.37 -14.65 -3.94
CA GLU A 36 9.23 -15.64 -3.30
C GLU A 36 8.90 -15.80 -1.81
N THR A 37 8.55 -14.72 -1.10
CA THR A 37 8.19 -14.83 0.32
C THR A 37 6.88 -15.58 0.59
N LEU A 38 5.96 -15.61 -0.38
CA LEU A 38 4.69 -16.34 -0.23
C LEU A 38 4.92 -17.84 -0.15
N ASP A 39 5.90 -18.37 -0.90
CA ASP A 39 6.30 -19.78 -0.85
C ASP A 39 6.94 -20.17 0.50
N TYR A 40 7.25 -19.19 1.34
CA TYR A 40 7.91 -19.39 2.64
C TYR A 40 6.97 -19.27 3.84
N GLY A 41 5.66 -19.07 3.62
CA GLY A 41 4.67 -18.94 4.68
C GLY A 41 4.38 -17.50 5.10
N VAL A 42 4.74 -16.50 4.29
CA VAL A 42 4.30 -15.12 4.55
C VAL A 42 2.81 -14.99 4.27
N VAL A 43 2.05 -14.64 5.32
CA VAL A 43 0.59 -14.41 5.25
C VAL A 43 0.21 -12.94 5.39
N LYS A 44 1.17 -12.09 5.75
CA LYS A 44 0.96 -10.65 5.96
C LYS A 44 2.19 -9.84 5.53
N MET A 45 1.98 -8.79 4.75
CA MET A 45 3.02 -7.83 4.39
C MET A 45 2.65 -6.43 4.87
N ASN A 46 3.60 -5.70 5.45
CA ASN A 46 3.42 -4.30 5.82
C ASN A 46 3.81 -3.39 4.65
N VAL A 47 2.92 -2.49 4.26
CA VAL A 47 3.15 -1.45 3.24
C VAL A 47 2.74 -0.11 3.83
N ASP A 48 3.67 0.84 3.88
CA ASP A 48 3.43 2.16 4.48
C ASP A 48 4.06 3.27 3.62
N THR A 49 5.36 3.24 3.37
CA THR A 49 6.04 4.28 2.57
C THR A 49 5.42 4.45 1.18
N ASP A 50 5.08 3.36 0.51
CA ASP A 50 4.47 3.44 -0.82
C ASP A 50 3.05 4.05 -0.77
N THR A 51 2.25 3.72 0.23
CA THR A 51 0.89 4.26 0.37
C THR A 51 0.93 5.73 0.81
N GLN A 52 1.86 6.12 1.69
CA GLN A 52 2.14 7.52 2.02
C GLN A 52 2.51 8.34 0.79
N TYR A 53 3.41 7.80 -0.05
CA TYR A 53 3.81 8.46 -1.29
C TYR A 53 2.64 8.60 -2.26
N SER A 54 1.92 7.50 -2.54
CA SER A 54 0.75 7.51 -3.42
C SER A 54 -0.35 8.47 -2.95
N PHE A 55 -0.61 8.55 -1.64
CA PHE A 55 -1.57 9.51 -1.10
C PHE A 55 -1.13 10.97 -1.29
N THR A 56 0.14 11.26 -1.03
CA THR A 56 0.69 12.63 -1.06
C THR A 56 0.90 13.14 -2.49
N ARG A 57 1.24 12.24 -3.42
CA ARG A 57 1.62 12.57 -4.80
C ARG A 57 0.59 13.42 -5.57
N PRO A 58 -0.73 13.12 -5.58
CA PRO A 58 -1.72 13.95 -6.25
C PRO A 58 -2.02 15.24 -5.47
N ILE A 59 -1.90 15.25 -4.15
CA ILE A 59 -2.10 16.46 -3.33
C ILE A 59 -1.00 17.47 -3.63
N ALA A 60 0.25 17.04 -3.69
CA ALA A 60 1.37 17.90 -4.09
C ALA A 60 1.14 18.50 -5.49
N GLY A 61 0.69 17.69 -6.45
CA GLY A 61 0.32 18.15 -7.79
C GLY A 61 -0.79 19.20 -7.75
N HIS A 62 -1.88 18.92 -7.03
CA HIS A 62 -3.01 19.84 -6.88
C HIS A 62 -2.58 21.20 -6.33
N MET A 63 -1.74 21.22 -5.29
CA MET A 63 -1.28 22.48 -4.68
C MET A 63 -0.40 23.29 -5.63
N LEU A 64 0.49 22.64 -6.39
CA LEU A 64 1.38 23.33 -7.34
C LEU A 64 0.60 23.88 -8.54
N GLU A 65 -0.33 23.09 -9.10
CA GLU A 65 -1.13 23.48 -10.26
C GLU A 65 -2.17 24.55 -9.92
N ASN A 66 -2.67 24.58 -8.68
CA ASN A 66 -3.72 25.50 -8.23
C ASN A 66 -3.22 26.55 -7.23
N TYR A 67 -1.92 26.88 -7.25
CA TYR A 67 -1.25 27.74 -6.27
C TYR A 67 -2.04 29.02 -5.90
N GLU A 68 -2.43 29.81 -6.90
CA GLU A 68 -3.18 31.07 -6.69
C GLU A 68 -4.60 30.85 -6.16
N GLY A 69 -5.18 29.66 -6.38
CA GLY A 69 -6.50 29.30 -5.90
C GLY A 69 -6.50 28.69 -4.49
N VAL A 70 -5.42 28.01 -4.09
CA VAL A 70 -5.27 27.44 -2.75
C VAL A 70 -4.71 28.44 -1.74
N LEU A 71 -4.13 29.55 -2.21
CA LEU A 71 -3.66 30.68 -1.42
C LEU A 71 -4.45 31.96 -1.70
N LYS A 72 -4.25 32.98 -0.87
CA LYS A 72 -4.68 34.36 -1.14
C LYS A 72 -3.47 35.15 -1.63
N VAL A 73 -3.41 35.41 -2.93
CA VAL A 73 -2.28 36.07 -3.61
C VAL A 73 -2.75 37.44 -4.11
N ASP A 74 -1.89 38.46 -3.99
CA ASP A 74 -2.13 39.82 -4.53
C ASP A 74 -3.47 40.48 -4.15
N GLY A 75 -4.02 40.13 -2.97
CA GLY A 75 -5.29 40.66 -2.46
C GLY A 75 -6.53 39.85 -2.83
N GLU A 76 -6.39 38.79 -3.63
CA GLU A 76 -7.47 37.87 -3.97
C GLU A 76 -7.86 36.95 -2.80
N ILE A 77 -9.09 36.42 -2.83
CA ILE A 77 -9.64 35.60 -1.75
C ILE A 77 -9.43 34.09 -1.90
N GLY A 78 -8.72 33.67 -2.95
CA GLY A 78 -8.55 32.27 -3.35
C GLY A 78 -9.81 31.69 -4.00
N ASN A 79 -9.78 30.39 -4.33
CA ASN A 79 -10.87 29.69 -5.00
C ASN A 79 -11.38 28.53 -4.13
N LYS A 80 -12.60 28.67 -3.63
CA LYS A 80 -13.26 27.67 -2.78
C LYS A 80 -13.27 26.26 -3.36
N LYS A 81 -13.42 26.14 -4.68
CA LYS A 81 -13.48 24.82 -5.32
C LYS A 81 -12.17 24.05 -5.24
N VAL A 82 -11.03 24.75 -5.12
CA VAL A 82 -9.70 24.12 -5.12
C VAL A 82 -9.09 24.07 -3.72
N TYR A 83 -9.42 24.99 -2.80
CA TYR A 83 -8.97 24.87 -1.41
C TYR A 83 -9.87 23.97 -0.55
N ASP A 84 -11.09 23.65 -1.01
CA ASP A 84 -11.95 22.69 -0.31
C ASP A 84 -11.20 21.37 -0.17
N PRO A 85 -10.94 20.88 1.07
CA PRO A 85 -10.12 19.70 1.27
C PRO A 85 -10.60 18.46 0.52
N ARG A 86 -11.91 18.37 0.28
CA ARG A 86 -12.50 17.23 -0.46
C ARG A 86 -12.04 17.18 -1.91
N ALA A 87 -11.62 18.31 -2.49
CA ALA A 87 -11.13 18.36 -3.86
C ALA A 87 -9.83 17.54 -4.02
N TYR A 88 -8.85 17.74 -3.14
CA TYR A 88 -7.55 17.09 -3.23
C TYR A 88 -7.41 15.84 -2.36
N LEU A 89 -8.12 15.75 -1.21
CA LEU A 89 -8.11 14.54 -0.39
C LEU A 89 -8.78 13.36 -1.10
N LYS A 90 -9.83 13.60 -1.90
CA LYS A 90 -10.43 12.55 -2.73
C LYS A 90 -9.43 11.99 -3.75
N ALA A 91 -8.61 12.84 -4.35
CA ALA A 91 -7.56 12.40 -5.27
C ALA A 91 -6.47 11.59 -4.53
N GLY A 92 -6.08 12.02 -3.32
CA GLY A 92 -5.17 11.26 -2.46
C GLY A 92 -5.71 9.87 -2.08
N GLU A 93 -6.97 9.79 -1.64
CA GLU A 93 -7.64 8.54 -1.30
C GLU A 93 -7.73 7.59 -2.50
N GLN A 94 -8.10 8.09 -3.67
CA GLN A 94 -8.18 7.31 -4.90
C GLN A 94 -6.80 6.74 -5.29
N SER A 95 -5.76 7.57 -5.28
CA SER A 95 -4.41 7.12 -5.63
C SER A 95 -3.83 6.12 -4.62
N MET A 96 -4.08 6.32 -3.33
CA MET A 96 -3.72 5.34 -2.30
C MET A 96 -4.48 4.02 -2.49
N SER A 97 -5.78 4.08 -2.82
CA SER A 97 -6.61 2.89 -3.06
C SER A 97 -6.10 2.07 -4.25
N GLU A 98 -5.70 2.72 -5.33
CA GLU A 98 -5.05 2.07 -6.48
C GLU A 98 -3.74 1.40 -6.08
N ARG A 99 -2.93 2.05 -5.22
CA ARG A 99 -1.69 1.47 -4.71
C ARG A 99 -1.94 0.26 -3.81
N VAL A 100 -2.99 0.28 -2.99
CA VAL A 100 -3.43 -0.87 -2.18
C VAL A 100 -3.91 -2.00 -3.10
N GLY A 101 -4.70 -1.71 -4.13
CA GLY A 101 -5.14 -2.69 -5.12
C GLY A 101 -3.97 -3.40 -5.80
N LYS A 102 -2.91 -2.64 -6.16
CA LYS A 102 -1.66 -3.23 -6.64
C LYS A 102 -1.00 -4.14 -5.61
N ALA A 103 -0.97 -3.77 -4.32
CA ALA A 103 -0.42 -4.63 -3.28
C ALA A 103 -1.22 -5.94 -3.14
N CYS A 104 -2.56 -5.90 -3.30
CA CYS A 104 -3.38 -7.12 -3.33
C CYS A 104 -3.02 -8.03 -4.51
N ASP A 105 -2.81 -7.45 -5.70
CA ASP A 105 -2.34 -8.20 -6.87
C ASP A 105 -0.95 -8.81 -6.62
N ASP A 106 0.00 -8.01 -6.11
CA ASP A 106 1.36 -8.42 -5.75
C ASP A 106 1.39 -9.51 -4.65
N LEU A 107 0.31 -9.66 -3.87
CA LEU A 107 0.14 -10.69 -2.82
C LEU A 107 -0.78 -11.86 -3.23
N LEU A 108 -1.25 -11.92 -4.49
CA LEU A 108 -2.18 -12.95 -4.99
C LEU A 108 -3.49 -13.03 -4.19
N SER A 109 -3.97 -11.91 -3.62
CA SER A 109 -5.18 -11.87 -2.79
C SER A 109 -6.42 -11.33 -3.49
N VAL A 110 -6.30 -10.89 -4.75
CA VAL A 110 -7.43 -10.45 -5.59
C VAL A 110 -8.45 -11.57 -5.73
N ASP A 111 -9.73 -11.22 -5.63
CA ASP A 111 -10.90 -12.13 -5.70
C ASP A 111 -10.94 -13.27 -4.67
N LYS A 112 -10.15 -13.16 -3.59
CA LYS A 112 -10.11 -14.15 -2.50
C LYS A 112 -10.71 -13.64 -1.19
N THR A 113 -11.60 -12.65 -1.25
CA THR A 113 -12.32 -12.21 -0.06
C THR A 113 -13.20 -13.33 0.47
N ILE A 114 -13.18 -13.57 1.78
CA ILE A 114 -14.01 -14.60 2.40
C ILE A 114 -15.50 -14.33 2.24
N ILE A 115 -15.90 -13.07 2.06
CA ILE A 115 -17.32 -12.68 1.89
C ILE A 115 -17.88 -13.21 0.56
N SER A 116 -17.07 -13.32 -0.49
CA SER A 116 -17.52 -13.82 -1.80
C SER A 116 -17.49 -15.34 -1.93
N GLN A 117 -17.06 -16.04 -0.88
CA GLN A 117 -16.95 -17.51 -0.84
C GLN A 117 -18.09 -18.17 -0.06
N VAL A 118 -19.02 -17.36 0.49
CA VAL A 118 -20.23 -17.80 1.22
C VAL A 118 -21.47 -17.65 0.34
#